data_AF-A0A5B3GR36-F1
#
_entry.id   AF-A0A5B3GR36-F1
#
_cell.length_a   1.000
_cell.length_b   1.000
_cell.length_c   1.000
_cell.angle_alpha   90.00
_cell.angle_beta   90.00
_cell.angle_gamma   90.00
#
_symmetry.space_group_name_H-M   'P 1'
#
loop_
_entity.id
_entity.type
_entity.pdbx_description
1 polymer ?
#
loop_
_entity_poly.entity_id
_entity_poly.type
_entity_poly.pdbx_seq_one_letter_code
_entity_poly.pdbx_strand_id
1 'polypeptide(L)'
;MTTTKKRIGRPTTTDPRIHRYNFKLTTEENIRFKQMLCKAGLEHNRSRFIVKRIFGEEFVVVKRDPSKVQFIARLNDFYFQFQKLGNNYNQIVKAINAHFSNVAIPHQIAMLEQRTRELKALSIEILNLTKQAKEWLRI
;
A
#
# COMPACT_ATOMS: atom_id res chain seq x y z
N MET A 1 -6.97 73.02 14.69
CA MET A 1 -6.01 72.49 15.70
C MET A 1 -6.80 71.81 16.80
N THR A 2 -7.20 70.55 16.60
CA THR A 2 -7.95 69.78 17.61
C THR A 2 -6.96 69.02 18.48
N THR A 3 -6.79 69.46 19.73
CA THR A 3 -5.87 68.88 20.71
C THR A 3 -6.37 67.51 21.17
N THR A 4 -5.74 66.44 20.71
CA THR A 4 -5.99 65.07 21.17
C THR A 4 -5.43 64.88 22.59
N LYS A 5 -6.31 64.75 23.58
CA LYS A 5 -5.94 64.36 24.95
C LYS A 5 -5.19 63.02 24.93
N LYS A 6 -3.96 62.98 25.46
CA LYS A 6 -3.22 61.73 25.73
C LYS A 6 -4.06 60.85 26.67
N ARG A 7 -4.51 59.69 26.19
CA ARG A 7 -5.13 58.66 27.03
C ARG A 7 -4.06 58.10 27.96
N ILE A 8 -4.13 58.45 29.24
CA ILE A 8 -3.30 57.86 30.30
C ILE A 8 -3.90 56.50 30.64
N GLY A 9 -3.29 55.43 30.14
CA GLY A 9 -3.74 54.05 30.36
C GLY A 9 -2.97 53.04 29.50
N ARG A 10 -3.17 51.74 29.77
CA ARG A 10 -2.58 50.65 28.98
C ARG A 10 -2.92 50.86 27.49
N PRO A 11 -1.94 50.75 26.56
CA PRO A 11 -2.20 50.89 25.14
C PRO A 11 -3.37 50.02 24.71
N THR A 12 -4.38 50.62 24.09
CA THR A 12 -5.51 49.86 23.57
C THR A 12 -5.00 49.05 22.39
N THR A 13 -5.13 47.72 22.45
CA THR A 13 -4.83 46.86 21.31
C THR A 13 -5.67 47.30 20.11
N THR A 14 -5.05 47.43 18.94
CA THR A 14 -5.66 47.96 17.71
C THR A 14 -6.93 47.20 17.28
N ASP A 15 -7.05 45.93 17.66
CA ASP A 15 -8.24 45.10 17.50
C ASP A 15 -8.44 44.19 18.73
N PRO A 16 -9.22 44.63 19.74
CA PRO A 16 -9.46 43.83 20.94
C PRO A 16 -10.51 42.73 20.68
N ARG A 17 -10.23 41.52 21.17
CA ARG A 17 -11.22 40.43 21.18
C ARG A 17 -12.34 40.72 22.19
N ILE A 18 -13.46 41.24 21.71
CA ILE A 18 -14.60 41.67 22.55
C ILE A 18 -15.70 40.61 22.72
N HIS A 19 -15.86 39.70 21.76
CA HIS A 19 -16.91 38.67 21.81
C HIS A 19 -16.48 37.47 22.64
N ARG A 20 -17.38 36.98 23.50
CA ARG A 20 -17.18 35.81 24.35
C ARG A 20 -18.31 34.81 24.16
N TYR A 21 -17.95 33.55 23.91
CA TYR A 21 -18.88 32.44 23.78
C TYR A 21 -18.53 31.37 24.80
N ASN A 22 -19.52 30.90 25.54
CA ASN A 22 -19.37 29.83 26.53
C ASN A 22 -19.91 28.52 25.95
N PHE A 23 -19.17 27.43 26.09
CA PHE A 23 -19.63 26.09 25.75
C PHE A 23 -19.50 25.19 26.99
N LYS A 24 -20.44 24.28 27.14
CA LYS A 24 -20.41 23.24 28.19
C LYS A 24 -19.93 21.96 27.55
N LEU A 25 -19.01 21.26 28.22
CA LEU A 25 -18.51 19.96 27.80
C LEU A 25 -19.04 18.89 28.74
N THR A 26 -19.38 17.73 28.19
CA THR A 26 -19.55 16.50 28.96
C THR A 26 -18.21 16.03 29.54
N THR A 27 -18.24 15.06 30.46
CA THR A 27 -17.03 14.50 31.06
C THR A 27 -16.09 13.90 30.02
N GLU A 28 -16.62 13.15 29.05
CA GLU A 28 -15.84 12.52 27.99
C GLU A 28 -15.21 13.55 27.05
N GLU A 29 -15.98 14.55 26.62
CA GLU A 29 -15.49 15.65 25.79
C GLU A 29 -14.39 16.45 26.50
N ASN A 30 -14.52 16.67 27.81
CA ASN A 30 -13.51 17.37 28.60
C ASN A 30 -12.20 16.57 28.72
N ILE A 31 -12.27 15.25 28.86
CA ILE A 31 -11.08 14.38 28.85
C ILE A 31 -10.37 14.49 27.50
N ARG A 32 -11.12 14.35 26.40
CA ARG A 32 -10.57 14.49 25.04
C ARG A 32 -9.99 15.89 24.79
N PHE A 33 -10.67 16.93 25.25
CA PHE A 33 -10.21 18.32 25.15
C PHE A 33 -8.88 18.52 25.87
N LYS A 34 -8.74 18.04 27.11
CA LYS A 34 -7.48 18.14 27.89
C LYS A 34 -6.33 17.42 27.19
N GLN A 35 -6.57 16.24 26.63
CA GLN A 35 -5.55 15.51 25.86
C GLN A 35 -5.10 16.29 24.63
N MET A 36 -6.03 16.88 23.87
CA MET A 36 -5.68 17.69 22.69
C MET A 36 -4.92 18.98 23.08
N LEU A 37 -5.29 19.59 24.20
CA LEU A 37 -4.66 20.80 24.73
C LEU A 37 -3.20 20.55 25.13
N CYS A 38 -2.94 19.43 25.81
CA CYS A 38 -1.61 18.96 26.19
C CYS A 38 -0.74 18.69 24.95
N LYS A 39 -1.26 17.94 23.98
CA LYS A 39 -0.55 17.66 22.70
C LYS A 39 -0.19 18.92 21.91
N ALA A 40 -0.99 19.98 22.03
CA ALA A 40 -0.75 21.24 21.36
C ALA A 40 0.21 22.20 22.11
N GLY A 41 0.64 21.86 23.34
CA GLY A 41 1.51 22.70 24.16
C GLY A 41 0.87 24.01 24.62
N LEU A 42 -0.47 24.10 24.62
CA LEU A 42 -1.23 25.33 24.92
C LEU A 42 -2.01 25.22 26.25
N GLU A 43 -1.49 24.48 27.22
CA GLU A 43 -2.15 24.19 28.50
C GLU A 43 -2.54 25.45 29.29
N HIS A 44 -1.70 26.48 29.22
CA HIS A 44 -1.90 27.75 29.90
C HIS A 44 -2.92 28.69 29.18
N ASN A 45 -3.36 28.36 27.96
CA ASN A 45 -4.28 29.22 27.20
C ASN A 45 -5.30 28.43 26.36
N ARG A 46 -6.36 27.98 27.05
CA ARG A 46 -7.49 27.24 26.47
C ARG A 46 -8.18 28.00 25.34
N SER A 47 -8.41 29.30 25.51
CA SER A 47 -9.09 30.13 24.51
C SER A 47 -8.28 30.25 23.22
N ARG A 48 -6.96 30.41 23.31
CA ARG A 48 -6.08 30.45 22.13
C ARG A 48 -6.05 29.12 21.40
N PHE A 49 -6.05 28.01 22.13
CA PHE A 49 -6.14 26.68 21.54
C PHE A 49 -7.44 26.48 20.75
N ILE A 50 -8.58 26.88 21.30
CA ILE A 50 -9.90 26.75 20.65
C ILE A 50 -9.97 27.61 19.39
N VAL A 51 -9.57 28.88 19.47
CA VAL A 51 -9.56 29.79 18.31
C VAL A 51 -8.64 29.24 17.21
N LYS A 52 -7.47 28.69 17.58
CA LYS A 52 -6.55 28.07 16.62
C LYS A 52 -7.14 26.83 15.96
N ARG A 53 -7.87 25.98 16.70
CA ARG A 53 -8.53 24.80 16.13
C ARG A 53 -9.73 25.15 15.25
N ILE A 54 -10.51 26.18 15.60
CA ILE A 54 -11.70 26.58 14.83
C ILE A 54 -11.32 27.35 13.56
N PHE A 55 -10.31 28.22 13.62
CA PHE A 55 -9.99 29.16 12.53
C PHE A 55 -8.59 29.00 11.93
N GLY A 56 -7.71 28.23 12.57
CA GLY A 56 -6.31 28.05 12.13
C GLY A 56 -6.05 26.70 11.46
N GLU A 57 -7.04 25.81 11.41
CA GLU A 57 -6.96 24.54 10.70
C GLU A 57 -8.05 24.49 9.64
N GLU A 58 -7.76 23.86 8.51
CA GLU A 58 -8.75 23.70 7.44
C GLU A 58 -9.93 22.89 7.96
N PHE A 59 -11.05 23.58 8.14
CA PHE A 59 -12.32 22.94 8.45
C PHE A 59 -12.89 22.31 7.18
N VAL A 60 -12.42 21.09 6.86
CA VAL A 60 -12.97 20.33 5.75
C VAL A 60 -14.28 19.67 6.21
N VAL A 61 -15.41 20.26 5.82
CA VAL A 61 -16.72 19.59 5.95
C VAL A 61 -16.77 18.48 4.90
N VAL A 62 -16.33 17.28 5.27
CA VAL A 62 -16.44 16.12 4.39
C VAL A 62 -17.91 15.65 4.38
N LYS A 63 -18.73 16.21 3.48
CA LYS A 63 -20.02 15.63 3.12
C LYS A 63 -19.78 14.33 2.35
N ARG A 64 -19.59 13.22 3.07
CA ARG A 64 -19.48 11.90 2.45
C ARG A 64 -20.86 11.46 1.98
N ASP A 65 -21.05 11.51 0.67
CA ASP A 65 -22.14 10.77 0.02
C ASP A 65 -21.68 9.30 -0.09
N PRO A 66 -22.27 8.37 0.68
CA PRO A 66 -21.83 6.97 0.70
C PRO A 66 -21.96 6.32 -0.68
N SER A 67 -22.86 6.80 -1.55
CA SER A 67 -23.01 6.29 -2.92
C SER A 67 -21.80 6.57 -3.80
N LYS A 68 -21.21 7.76 -3.70
CA LYS A 68 -20.02 8.16 -4.47
C LYS A 68 -18.78 7.39 -4.05
N VAL A 69 -18.62 7.15 -2.75
CA VAL A 69 -17.50 6.36 -2.22
C VAL A 69 -17.57 4.91 -2.72
N GLN A 70 -18.76 4.30 -2.66
CA GLN A 70 -18.98 2.95 -3.19
C GLN A 70 -18.77 2.88 -4.70
N PHE A 71 -19.19 3.91 -5.45
CA PHE A 71 -18.98 3.98 -6.89
C PHE A 71 -17.49 4.03 -7.25
N ILE A 72 -16.71 4.89 -6.58
CA ILE A 72 -15.25 4.98 -6.77
C ILE A 72 -14.57 3.67 -6.38
N ALA A 73 -14.99 3.02 -5.28
CA ALA A 73 -14.46 1.72 -4.88
C ALA A 73 -14.68 0.67 -5.98
N ARG A 74 -15.90 0.59 -6.55
CA ARG A 74 -16.20 -0.33 -7.66
C ARG A 74 -15.39 -0.05 -8.91
N LEU A 75 -15.13 1.22 -9.23
CA LEU A 75 -14.25 1.59 -10.36
C LEU A 75 -12.80 1.14 -10.12
N ASN A 76 -12.30 1.31 -8.90
CA ASN A 76 -10.97 0.82 -8.54
C ASN A 76 -10.89 -0.71 -8.60
N ASP A 77 -11.92 -1.42 -8.10
CA ASP A 77 -11.99 -2.88 -8.20
C ASP A 77 -11.95 -3.34 -9.66
N PHE A 78 -12.67 -2.65 -10.55
CA PHE A 78 -12.65 -2.92 -11.99
C PHE A 78 -11.26 -2.68 -12.61
N TYR A 79 -10.59 -1.59 -12.22
CA TYR A 79 -9.21 -1.34 -12.63
C TYR A 79 -8.25 -2.45 -12.21
N PHE A 80 -8.36 -2.93 -10.96
CA PHE A 80 -7.53 -4.04 -10.48
C PHE A 80 -7.79 -5.35 -11.22
N GLN A 81 -9.03 -5.60 -11.67
CA GLN A 81 -9.34 -6.77 -12.50
C GLN A 81 -8.59 -6.73 -13.84
N PHE A 82 -8.52 -5.57 -14.52
CA PHE A 82 -7.72 -5.45 -15.73
C PHE A 82 -6.23 -5.66 -15.49
N GLN A 83 -5.70 -5.11 -14.40
CA GLN A 83 -4.30 -5.31 -14.06
C GLN A 83 -3.98 -6.80 -13.83
N LYS A 84 -4.87 -7.51 -13.13
CA LYS A 84 -4.73 -8.96 -12.93
C LYS A 84 -4.77 -9.73 -14.25
N LEU A 85 -5.68 -9.36 -15.16
CA LEU A 85 -5.76 -9.97 -16.49
C LEU A 85 -4.46 -9.73 -17.28
N GLY A 86 -3.94 -8.51 -17.28
CA GLY A 86 -2.67 -8.18 -17.95
C GLY A 86 -1.47 -8.93 -17.38
N ASN A 87 -1.42 -9.07 -16.04
CA ASN A 87 -0.37 -9.85 -15.38
C ASN A 87 -0.44 -11.33 -15.78
N ASN A 88 -1.64 -11.92 -15.75
CA ASN A 88 -1.85 -13.31 -16.16
C ASN A 88 -1.46 -13.54 -17.63
N TYR A 89 -1.85 -12.62 -18.52
CA TYR A 89 -1.47 -12.66 -19.93
C TYR A 89 0.06 -12.66 -20.09
N ASN A 90 0.75 -11.73 -19.43
CA ASN A 90 2.21 -11.62 -19.51
C ASN A 90 2.93 -12.89 -18.98
N GLN A 91 2.40 -13.50 -17.91
CA GLN A 91 2.93 -14.75 -17.39
C GLN A 91 2.80 -15.90 -18.40
N ILE A 92 1.63 -16.04 -19.04
CA ILE A 92 1.41 -17.07 -20.07
C ILE A 92 2.36 -16.86 -21.25
N VAL A 93 2.46 -15.63 -21.76
CA VAL A 93 3.37 -15.32 -22.89
C VAL A 93 4.83 -15.63 -22.53
N LYS A 94 5.27 -15.29 -21.32
CA LYS A 94 6.63 -15.62 -20.86
C LYS A 94 6.87 -17.12 -20.77
N ALA A 95 5.92 -17.88 -20.22
CA ALA A 95 6.02 -19.33 -20.13
C ALA A 95 6.09 -19.98 -21.51
N ILE A 96 5.24 -19.52 -22.44
CA ILE A 96 5.24 -19.97 -23.84
C ILE A 96 6.60 -19.68 -24.49
N ASN A 97 7.13 -18.47 -24.36
CA ASN A 97 8.40 -18.11 -24.97
C ASN A 97 9.60 -18.86 -24.35
N ALA A 98 9.57 -19.13 -23.04
CA ALA A 98 10.65 -19.83 -22.36
C ALA A 98 10.70 -21.32 -22.74
N HIS A 99 9.55 -21.99 -22.87
CA HIS A 99 9.50 -23.44 -23.05
C HIS A 99 9.17 -23.90 -24.47
N PHE A 100 8.39 -23.12 -25.22
CA PHE A 100 7.83 -23.48 -26.52
C PHE A 100 8.27 -22.53 -27.65
N SER A 101 9.36 -21.78 -27.46
CA SER A 101 9.93 -21.00 -28.56
C SER A 101 10.63 -21.89 -29.59
N ASN A 102 10.75 -21.39 -30.81
CA ASN A 102 11.50 -22.03 -31.90
C ASN A 102 12.98 -22.27 -31.56
N VAL A 103 13.50 -21.68 -30.48
CA VAL A 103 14.85 -21.90 -29.96
C VAL A 103 14.84 -22.93 -28.81
N ALA A 104 13.88 -22.84 -27.90
CA ALA A 104 13.81 -23.74 -26.75
C ALA A 104 13.42 -25.18 -27.14
N ILE A 105 12.49 -25.34 -28.10
CA ILE A 105 12.00 -26.67 -28.51
C ILE A 105 13.14 -27.53 -29.10
N PRO A 106 13.92 -27.09 -30.10
CA PRO A 106 15.02 -27.90 -30.62
C PRO A 106 16.07 -28.24 -29.55
N HIS A 107 16.34 -27.32 -28.62
CA HIS A 107 17.28 -27.56 -27.53
C HIS A 107 16.80 -28.67 -26.58
N GLN A 108 15.52 -28.64 -26.18
CA GLN A 108 14.91 -29.69 -25.35
C GLN A 108 14.92 -31.06 -26.07
N ILE A 109 14.65 -31.08 -27.38
CA ILE A 109 14.73 -32.31 -28.20
C ILE A 109 16.17 -32.84 -28.23
N ALA A 110 17.16 -31.99 -28.47
CA ALA A 110 18.57 -32.40 -28.49
C ALA A 110 19.02 -32.98 -27.14
N MET A 111 18.58 -32.38 -26.02
CA MET A 111 18.83 -32.93 -24.69
C MET A 111 18.17 -34.30 -24.50
N LEU A 112 16.91 -34.46 -24.95
CA LEU A 112 16.20 -35.74 -24.87
C LEU A 112 16.93 -36.82 -25.68
N GLU A 113 17.30 -36.51 -26.93
CA GLU A 113 18.06 -37.42 -27.79
C GLU A 113 19.36 -37.88 -27.12
N GLN A 114 20.10 -36.96 -26.51
CA GLN A 114 21.34 -37.27 -25.81
C GLN A 114 21.09 -38.23 -24.64
N ARG A 115 20.06 -37.97 -23.82
CA ARG A 115 19.68 -38.87 -22.72
C ARG A 115 19.24 -40.24 -23.21
N THR A 116 18.53 -40.31 -24.34
CA THR A 116 18.13 -41.59 -24.95
C THR A 116 19.34 -42.37 -25.45
N ARG A 117 20.37 -41.70 -26.00
CA ARG A 117 21.64 -42.36 -26.38
C ARG A 117 22.38 -42.92 -25.17
N GLU A 118 22.48 -42.14 -24.09
CA GLU A 118 23.08 -42.57 -22.82
C GLU A 118 22.35 -43.79 -22.25
N LEU A 119 21.01 -43.74 -22.22
CA LEU A 119 20.18 -44.86 -21.77
C LEU A 119 20.40 -46.12 -22.62
N LYS A 120 20.47 -45.97 -23.94
CA LYS A 120 20.76 -47.09 -24.85
C LYS A 120 22.13 -47.70 -24.57
N ALA A 121 23.15 -46.87 -24.36
CA ALA A 121 24.50 -47.34 -24.02
C ALA A 121 24.51 -48.13 -22.70
N LEU A 122 23.86 -47.61 -21.66
CA LEU A 122 23.69 -48.29 -20.38
C LEU A 122 22.93 -49.62 -20.53
N SER A 123 21.85 -49.66 -21.32
CA SER A 123 21.13 -50.92 -21.58
C SER A 123 22.00 -51.97 -22.25
N ILE A 124 22.89 -51.57 -23.17
CA ILE A 124 23.85 -52.49 -23.80
C ILE A 124 24.87 -53.01 -22.79
N GLU A 125 25.37 -52.15 -21.91
CA GLU A 125 26.31 -52.53 -20.85
C GLU A 125 25.67 -53.54 -19.87
N ILE A 126 24.44 -53.26 -19.41
CA ILE A 126 23.66 -54.18 -18.57
C ILE A 126 23.46 -55.53 -19.25
N LEU A 127 23.13 -55.53 -20.55
CA LEU A 127 22.96 -56.76 -21.33
C LEU A 127 24.25 -57.58 -21.36
N ASN A 128 25.40 -56.92 -21.58
CA ASN A 128 26.70 -57.58 -21.61
C ASN A 128 27.08 -58.16 -20.25
N LEU A 129 26.89 -57.40 -19.16
CA LEU A 129 27.12 -57.87 -17.79
C LEU A 129 26.22 -59.07 -17.46
N THR A 130 24.95 -59.02 -17.86
CA THR A 130 24.00 -60.12 -17.65
C THR A 130 24.44 -61.39 -18.39
N LYS A 131 24.94 -61.26 -19.63
CA LYS A 131 25.50 -62.39 -20.39
C LYS A 131 26.72 -63.00 -19.71
N GLN A 132 27.66 -62.16 -19.24
CA GLN A 132 28.84 -62.62 -18.51
C GLN A 132 28.48 -63.35 -17.21
N ALA A 133 27.54 -62.78 -16.43
CA ALA A 133 27.06 -63.39 -15.21
C ALA A 133 26.37 -64.74 -15.45
N LYS A 134 25.56 -64.84 -16.52
CA LYS A 134 24.93 -66.10 -16.94
C LYS A 134 25.98 -67.18 -17.23
N GLU A 135 27.03 -66.83 -17.96
CA GLU A 135 28.11 -67.74 -18.31
C GLU A 135 28.92 -68.19 -17.09
N TRP A 136 29.17 -67.29 -16.13
CA TRP A 136 29.83 -67.61 -14.85
C TRP A 136 28.97 -68.51 -13.97
N LEU A 137 27.66 -68.26 -13.90
CA LEU A 137 26.73 -69.02 -13.06
C LEU A 137 26.25 -70.34 -13.71
N ARG A 138 26.56 -70.57 -15.00
CA ARG A 138 26.16 -71.74 -15.79
C ARG A 138 24.65 -72.00 -15.80
N ILE A 139 23.85 -70.94 -15.80
CA ILE A 139 22.37 -70.98 -15.90
C ILE A 139 21.95 -70.57 -17.32
#